data_AF-A0A0A2TJS9-F1
#
_entry.id   AF-A0A0A2TJS9-F1
#
_cell.length_a   1.000
_cell.length_b   1.000
_cell.length_c   1.000
_cell.angle_alpha   90.00
_cell.angle_beta   90.00
_cell.angle_gamma   90.00
#
_symmetry.space_group_name_H-M   'P 1'
#
loop_
_entity.id
_entity.type
_entity.pdbx_description
1 polymer ?
#
loop_
_entity_poly.entity_id
_entity_poly.type
_entity_poly.pdbx_seq_one_letter_code
_entity_poly.pdbx_strand_id
1 'polypeptide(L)'
;MKEKKSKAERRRDREILELYHKKVTEEALEPLYEYFEQWKNGAYPYDELTERIHEFHKENQEIYKKFNYHGGEMLVFEAKKELDMFSEKDWEKEHYHRLKVLFNMDD
;
A
#
# COMPACT_ATOMS: atom_id res chain seq x y z
N MET A 1 1.39 19.63 21.90
CA MET A 1 0.77 18.38 22.42
C MET A 1 0.20 17.66 21.21
N LYS A 2 0.62 16.42 20.88
CA LYS A 2 0.01 15.70 19.74
C LYS A 2 -1.44 15.41 20.09
N GLU A 3 -2.37 15.97 19.34
CA GLU A 3 -3.79 15.71 19.54
C GLU A 3 -4.05 14.20 19.35
N LYS A 4 -4.66 13.57 20.35
CA LYS A 4 -4.87 12.13 20.34
C LYS A 4 -6.06 11.84 19.42
N LYS A 5 -5.83 11.11 18.32
CA LYS A 5 -6.89 10.67 17.40
C LYS A 5 -8.08 10.06 18.16
N SER A 6 -9.28 10.41 17.75
CA SER A 6 -10.53 9.81 18.21
C SER A 6 -10.61 8.33 17.82
N LYS A 7 -11.56 7.60 18.44
CA LYS A 7 -11.82 6.20 18.08
C LYS A 7 -12.30 6.06 16.63
N ALA A 8 -13.09 7.04 16.14
CA ALA A 8 -13.60 7.05 14.78
C ALA A 8 -12.47 7.27 13.76
N GLU A 9 -11.54 8.19 14.01
CA GLU A 9 -10.40 8.42 13.13
C GLU A 9 -9.48 7.21 13.07
N ARG A 10 -9.15 6.60 14.22
CA ARG A 10 -8.34 5.37 14.22
C ARG A 10 -9.02 4.23 13.46
N ARG A 11 -10.35 4.16 13.46
CA ARG A 11 -11.09 3.16 12.69
C ARG A 11 -10.99 3.45 11.19
N ARG A 12 -11.24 4.69 10.79
CA ARG A 12 -11.09 5.14 9.39
C ARG A 12 -9.69 4.87 8.86
N ASP A 13 -8.65 5.21 9.63
CA ASP A 13 -7.26 5.00 9.21
C ASP A 13 -6.97 3.50 8.98
N ARG A 14 -7.52 2.60 9.81
CA ARG A 14 -7.38 1.15 9.59
C ARG A 14 -8.09 0.69 8.32
N GLU A 15 -9.31 1.15 8.09
CA GLU A 15 -10.07 0.82 6.87
C GLU A 15 -9.33 1.28 5.61
N ILE A 16 -8.73 2.49 5.64
CA ILE A 16 -7.90 3.01 4.54
C ILE A 16 -6.64 2.17 4.34
N LEU A 17 -5.97 1.77 5.43
CA LEU A 17 -4.80 0.90 5.34
C LEU A 17 -5.13 -0.49 4.78
N GLU A 18 -6.28 -1.06 5.13
CA GLU A 18 -6.75 -2.34 4.59
C GLU A 18 -6.99 -2.25 3.07
N LEU A 19 -7.63 -1.17 2.62
CA LEU A 19 -7.83 -0.91 1.18
C LEU A 19 -6.49 -0.73 0.45
N TYR A 20 -5.57 0.02 1.03
CA TYR A 20 -4.28 0.27 0.41
C TYR A 20 -3.40 -0.98 0.38
N HIS A 21 -3.41 -1.78 1.44
CA HIS A 21 -2.75 -3.08 1.47
C HIS A 21 -3.29 -4.00 0.37
N LYS A 22 -4.62 -4.08 0.24
CA LYS A 22 -5.26 -4.84 -0.82
C LYS A 22 -4.79 -4.38 -2.21
N LYS A 23 -4.85 -3.07 -2.49
CA LYS A 23 -4.42 -2.49 -3.78
C LYS A 23 -2.98 -2.88 -4.11
N VAL A 24 -2.04 -2.62 -3.20
CA VAL A 24 -0.61 -2.89 -3.43
C VAL A 24 -0.36 -4.38 -3.65
N THR A 25 -1.02 -5.26 -2.90
CA THR A 25 -0.89 -6.71 -3.07
C THR A 25 -1.48 -7.19 -4.40
N GLU A 26 -2.64 -6.68 -4.81
CA GLU A 26 -3.26 -7.01 -6.10
C GLU A 26 -2.40 -6.51 -7.27
N GLU A 27 -1.85 -5.29 -7.19
CA GLU A 27 -0.92 -4.75 -8.19
C GLU A 27 0.36 -5.59 -8.31
N ALA A 28 0.89 -6.12 -7.21
CA ALA A 28 2.05 -7.02 -7.23
C ALA A 28 1.70 -8.44 -7.75
N LEU A 29 0.46 -8.87 -7.63
CA LEU A 29 -0.01 -10.17 -8.12
C LEU A 29 -0.26 -10.18 -9.64
N GLU A 30 -0.65 -9.05 -10.22
CA GLU A 30 -1.03 -8.96 -11.63
C GLU A 30 0.05 -9.48 -12.59
N PRO A 31 1.34 -9.11 -12.47
CA PRO A 31 2.39 -9.65 -13.33
C PRO A 31 2.57 -11.16 -13.17
N LEU A 32 2.41 -11.68 -11.94
CA LEU A 32 2.49 -13.11 -11.69
C LEU A 32 1.36 -13.86 -12.38
N TYR A 33 0.15 -13.29 -12.39
CA TYR A 33 -1.00 -13.85 -13.10
C TYR A 33 -0.74 -13.95 -14.62
N GLU A 34 -0.14 -12.94 -15.23
CA GLU A 34 0.23 -12.99 -16.65
C GLU A 34 1.19 -14.14 -16.97
N TYR A 35 2.18 -14.40 -16.10
CA TYR A 35 3.08 -15.55 -16.28
C TYR A 35 2.36 -16.90 -16.15
N PHE A 36 1.35 -17.01 -15.28
CA PHE A 36 0.51 -18.22 -15.21
C PHE A 36 -0.27 -18.46 -16.50
N GLU A 37 -0.84 -17.41 -17.11
CA GLU A 37 -1.55 -17.53 -18.39
C GLU A 37 -0.60 -17.92 -19.54
N GLN A 38 0.62 -17.37 -19.58
CA GLN A 38 1.64 -17.75 -20.55
C GLN A 38 2.15 -19.19 -20.34
N TRP A 39 2.31 -19.63 -19.11
CA TRP A 39 2.68 -21.03 -18.83
C TRP A 39 1.57 -21.99 -19.27
N LYS A 40 0.31 -21.66 -18.95
CA LYS A 40 -0.85 -22.48 -19.30
C LYS A 40 -1.02 -22.67 -20.80
N ASN A 41 -0.62 -21.69 -21.61
CA ASN A 41 -0.67 -21.77 -23.07
C ASN A 41 0.62 -22.37 -23.70
N GLY A 42 1.61 -22.72 -22.89
CA GLY A 42 2.89 -23.30 -23.33
C GLY A 42 3.93 -22.29 -23.79
N ALA A 43 3.68 -20.98 -23.69
CA ALA A 43 4.63 -19.92 -24.05
C ALA A 43 5.64 -19.60 -22.94
N TYR A 44 5.45 -20.12 -21.72
CA TYR A 44 6.35 -19.89 -20.58
C TYR A 44 6.81 -21.22 -19.95
N PRO A 45 8.12 -21.46 -19.81
CA PRO A 45 8.65 -22.67 -19.17
C PRO A 45 8.25 -22.77 -17.68
N TYR A 46 8.11 -24.00 -17.18
CA TYR A 46 7.69 -24.23 -15.78
C TYR A 46 8.75 -23.77 -14.76
N ASP A 47 10.03 -23.92 -15.10
CA ASP A 47 11.16 -23.56 -14.26
C ASP A 47 11.27 -22.04 -14.14
N GLU A 48 11.09 -21.33 -15.25
CA GLU A 48 11.01 -19.87 -15.23
C GLU A 48 9.78 -19.37 -14.43
N LEU A 49 8.62 -20.04 -14.53
CA LEU A 49 7.44 -19.69 -13.72
C LEU A 49 7.72 -19.87 -12.23
N THR A 50 8.44 -20.94 -11.87
CA THR A 50 8.82 -21.21 -10.48
C THR A 50 9.69 -20.08 -9.92
N GLU A 51 10.63 -19.56 -10.69
CA GLU A 51 11.44 -18.41 -10.28
C GLU A 51 10.61 -17.13 -10.11
N ARG A 52 9.64 -16.87 -11.00
CA ARG A 52 8.70 -15.73 -10.83
C ARG A 52 7.87 -15.84 -9.56
N ILE A 53 7.43 -17.03 -9.19
CA ILE A 53 6.72 -17.27 -7.93
C ILE A 53 7.64 -16.96 -6.73
N HIS A 54 8.92 -17.35 -6.78
CA HIS A 54 9.89 -17.04 -5.72
C HIS A 54 10.18 -15.54 -5.60
N GLU A 55 10.29 -14.83 -6.73
CA GLU A 55 10.45 -13.37 -6.76
C GLU A 55 9.24 -12.67 -6.14
N PHE A 56 8.03 -13.02 -6.57
CA PHE A 56 6.79 -12.51 -5.97
C PHE A 56 6.72 -12.79 -4.47
N HIS A 57 7.12 -13.99 -4.02
CA HIS A 57 7.09 -14.31 -2.59
C HIS A 57 7.97 -13.36 -1.76
N LYS A 58 9.16 -12.97 -2.27
CA LYS A 58 10.03 -11.99 -1.61
C LYS A 58 9.38 -10.61 -1.56
N GLU A 59 8.79 -10.17 -2.66
CA GLU A 59 8.08 -8.88 -2.71
C GLU A 59 6.89 -8.85 -1.74
N ASN A 60 6.07 -9.90 -1.73
CA ASN A 60 4.93 -10.00 -0.83
C ASN A 60 5.34 -10.04 0.66
N GLN A 61 6.53 -10.58 0.97
CA GLN A 61 7.09 -10.47 2.33
C GLN A 61 7.40 -9.02 2.70
N GLU A 62 7.93 -8.21 1.78
CA GLU A 62 8.19 -6.79 2.03
C GLU A 62 6.90 -5.98 2.15
N ILE A 63 5.89 -6.27 1.33
CA ILE A 63 4.53 -5.71 1.47
C ILE A 63 4.00 -6.03 2.86
N TYR A 64 4.02 -7.30 3.26
CA TYR A 64 3.55 -7.71 4.59
C TYR A 64 4.29 -6.96 5.71
N LYS A 65 5.61 -6.81 5.62
CA LYS A 65 6.40 -6.07 6.61
C LYS A 65 6.01 -4.59 6.68
N LYS A 66 5.81 -3.94 5.52
CA LYS A 66 5.37 -2.54 5.43
C LYS A 66 4.09 -2.31 6.23
N PHE A 67 3.08 -3.18 6.05
CA PHE A 67 1.79 -3.01 6.69
C PHE A 67 1.72 -3.50 8.15
N ASN A 68 2.53 -4.49 8.54
CA ASN A 68 2.44 -5.08 9.89
C ASN A 68 3.49 -4.56 10.88
N TYR A 69 4.65 -4.10 10.41
CA TYR A 69 5.74 -3.63 11.28
C TYR A 69 6.03 -2.12 11.14
N HIS A 70 5.70 -1.52 9.99
CA HIS A 70 5.97 -0.11 9.71
C HIS A 70 4.71 0.77 9.67
N GLY A 71 3.58 0.26 10.17
CA GLY A 71 2.24 0.89 10.16
C GLY A 71 2.08 2.10 11.07
N GLY A 72 2.81 3.18 10.78
CA GLY A 72 2.70 4.48 11.46
C GLY A 72 1.88 5.51 10.69
N GLU A 73 1.87 6.75 11.18
CA GLU A 73 1.21 7.91 10.56
C GLU A 73 1.64 8.16 9.11
N MET A 74 2.91 7.85 8.78
CA MET A 74 3.43 7.97 7.42
C MET A 74 2.72 7.02 6.46
N LEU A 75 2.50 5.76 6.85
CA LEU A 75 1.80 4.79 6.01
C LEU A 75 0.34 5.18 5.80
N VAL A 76 -0.31 5.76 6.82
CA VAL A 76 -1.67 6.30 6.70
C VAL A 76 -1.70 7.48 5.72
N PHE A 77 -0.68 8.35 5.75
CA PHE A 77 -0.57 9.46 4.81
C PHE A 77 -0.38 8.96 3.37
N GLU A 78 0.55 8.02 3.14
CA GLU A 78 0.75 7.38 1.84
C GLU A 78 -0.56 6.76 1.34
N ALA A 79 -1.25 5.98 2.18
CA ALA A 79 -2.50 5.34 1.82
C ALA A 79 -3.60 6.36 1.45
N LYS A 80 -3.74 7.44 2.23
CA LYS A 80 -4.69 8.53 1.92
C LYS A 80 -4.36 9.23 0.61
N LYS A 81 -3.09 9.42 0.30
CA LYS A 81 -2.63 10.02 -0.96
C LYS A 81 -2.95 9.11 -2.14
N GLU A 82 -2.49 7.87 -2.09
CA GLU A 82 -2.61 6.92 -3.19
C GLU A 82 -4.06 6.52 -3.49
N LEU A 83 -4.94 6.59 -2.49
CA LEU A 83 -6.37 6.28 -2.65
C LEU A 83 -7.26 7.53 -2.80
N ASP A 84 -6.69 8.73 -2.79
CA ASP A 84 -7.43 10.00 -2.77
C ASP A 84 -8.50 10.07 -1.65
N MET A 85 -8.11 9.71 -0.43
CA MET A 85 -9.01 9.57 0.74
C MET A 85 -8.74 10.58 1.85
N PHE A 86 -8.09 11.71 1.55
CA PHE A 86 -7.96 12.80 2.52
C PHE A 86 -9.32 13.46 2.79
N SER A 87 -9.62 13.71 4.06
CA SER A 87 -10.77 14.55 4.45
C SER A 87 -10.34 16.00 4.73
N GLU A 88 -11.28 16.94 4.69
CA GLU A 88 -11.03 18.34 5.08
C GLU A 88 -10.39 18.45 6.48
N LYS A 89 -10.86 17.62 7.43
CA LYS A 89 -10.31 17.51 8.79
C LYS A 89 -8.89 16.95 8.85
N ASP A 90 -8.48 16.16 7.86
CA ASP A 90 -7.08 15.74 7.78
C ASP A 90 -6.23 16.95 7.41
N TRP A 91 -6.67 17.76 6.46
CA TRP A 91 -5.94 18.97 6.08
C TRP A 91 -5.85 20.00 7.20
N GLU A 92 -6.81 20.10 8.10
CA GLU A 92 -6.72 20.98 9.29
C GLU A 92 -5.55 20.62 10.24
N LYS A 93 -4.95 19.43 10.12
CA LYS A 93 -3.89 18.98 11.04
C LYS A 93 -2.50 19.41 10.57
N GLU A 94 -1.77 20.08 11.45
CA GLU A 94 -0.41 20.61 11.22
C GLU A 94 0.61 19.52 10.78
N HIS A 95 0.44 18.27 11.23
CA HIS A 95 1.35 17.19 10.84
C HIS A 95 1.16 16.75 9.38
N TYR A 96 -0.05 16.81 8.83
CA TYR A 96 -0.29 16.49 7.42
C TYR A 96 0.19 17.60 6.49
N HIS A 97 0.12 18.87 6.92
CA HIS A 97 0.79 19.97 6.23
C HIS A 97 2.30 19.77 6.11
N ARG A 98 2.97 19.34 7.20
CA ARG A 98 4.42 19.05 7.15
C ARG A 98 4.75 17.91 6.18
N LEU A 99 3.92 16.87 6.13
CA LEU A 99 4.09 15.78 5.19
C LEU A 99 3.83 16.24 3.74
N LYS A 100 2.79 17.06 3.51
CA LYS A 100 2.52 17.67 2.18
C LYS A 100 3.76 18.39 1.62
N VAL A 101 4.41 19.21 2.45
CA VAL A 101 5.66 19.91 2.10
C VAL A 101 6.81 18.94 1.85
N LEU A 102 7.01 17.95 2.74
CA LEU A 102 8.10 16.98 2.60
C LEU A 102 7.99 16.15 1.32
N PHE A 103 6.77 15.85 0.88
CA PHE A 103 6.48 15.03 -0.30
C PHE A 103 6.19 15.85 -1.57
N ASN A 104 6.44 17.17 -1.57
CA ASN A 104 6.22 18.10 -2.69
C ASN A 104 4.85 17.91 -3.36
N MET A 105 3.81 17.73 -2.54
CA MET A 105 2.43 17.69 -3.03
C MET A 105 1.94 19.12 -3.18
N ASP A 106 2.34 19.81 -4.25
CA ASP A 106 1.75 21.11 -4.62
C ASP A 106 0.42 20.90 -5.37
N ASP A 107 -0.48 21.88 -5.26
CA ASP A 107 -1.87 21.86 -5.80
C ASP A 107 -1.94 21.90 -7.34
#